data_AF-K9GAH4-F1
#
_entry.id   AF-K9GAH4-F1
#
_cell.length_a   1.000
_cell.length_b   1.000
_cell.length_c   1.000
_cell.angle_alpha   90.00
_cell.angle_beta   90.00
_cell.angle_gamma   90.00
#
_symmetry.space_group_name_H-M   'P 1'
#
loop_
_entity.id
_entity.type
_entity.pdbx_description
1 polymer ?
#
loop_
_entity_poly.entity_id
_entity_poly.type
_entity_poly.pdbx_seq_one_letter_code
_entity_poly.pdbx_strand_id
1 'polypeptide(L)'
;MAITSPRVFRSIFIVLSALFGFATLLRLPGNLTPLGDFNSYFDGLSGKQFNWSRFAYTQYATDRSYLCNSLMIFEALQRLGSKADRLLMYPHNFLLSENDVSPEARLLRFARDKYAVKLKPIEVMMKDGGGGKSS
;
A
#
# COMPACT_ATOMS: atom_id res chain seq x y z
N MET A 1 5.77 10.29 -66.09
CA MET A 1 5.28 9.33 -65.08
C MET A 1 6.48 8.97 -64.19
N ALA A 2 6.63 9.62 -63.03
CA ALA A 2 7.83 9.44 -62.20
C ALA A 2 7.65 8.20 -61.31
N ILE A 3 8.46 7.17 -61.54
CA ILE A 3 8.53 5.97 -60.71
C ILE A 3 9.38 6.33 -59.49
N THR A 4 8.74 6.82 -58.42
CA THR A 4 9.43 7.08 -57.15
C THR A 4 9.83 5.75 -56.53
N SER A 5 11.14 5.57 -56.27
CA SER A 5 11.67 4.29 -55.81
C SER A 5 11.09 3.89 -54.44
N PRO A 6 10.89 2.58 -54.15
CA PRO A 6 10.28 2.13 -52.89
C PRO A 6 11.04 2.61 -51.64
N ARG A 7 12.34 2.87 -51.76
CA ARG A 7 13.19 3.38 -50.68
C ARG A 7 12.89 4.85 -50.38
N VAL A 8 12.64 5.66 -51.41
CA VAL A 8 12.27 7.06 -51.26
C VAL A 8 10.89 7.19 -50.62
N PHE A 9 9.94 6.34 -51.02
CA PHE A 9 8.62 6.32 -50.40
C PHE A 9 8.67 5.96 -48.91
N ARG A 10 9.50 4.97 -48.52
CA ARG A 10 9.70 4.61 -47.11
C ARG A 10 10.33 5.74 -46.30
N SER A 11 11.33 6.43 -46.84
CA SER A 11 11.95 7.57 -46.17
C SER A 11 10.97 8.73 -45.97
N ILE A 12 10.16 9.05 -46.98
CA ILE A 12 9.12 10.08 -46.88
C ILE A 12 8.08 9.69 -45.82
N PHE A 13 7.62 8.45 -45.82
CA PHE A 13 6.64 7.97 -44.85
C PHE A 13 7.14 8.04 -43.40
N ILE A 14 8.41 7.71 -43.15
CA ILE A 14 9.03 7.80 -41.83
C ILE A 14 9.08 9.26 -41.36
N VAL A 15 9.52 10.17 -42.23
CA VAL A 15 9.62 11.60 -41.90
C VAL A 15 8.23 12.18 -41.62
N LEU A 16 7.23 11.86 -42.44
CA LEU A 16 5.85 12.31 -42.22
C LEU A 16 5.27 11.74 -40.92
N SER A 17 5.51 10.46 -40.64
CA SER A 17 5.05 9.81 -39.39
C SER A 17 5.71 10.43 -38.16
N ALA A 18 7.02 10.73 -38.23
CA ALA A 18 7.75 11.38 -37.15
C ALA A 18 7.27 12.82 -36.92
N LEU A 19 7.04 13.59 -37.99
CA LEU A 19 6.50 14.95 -37.90
C LEU A 19 5.08 14.97 -37.36
N PHE A 20 4.23 14.02 -37.76
CA PHE A 20 2.87 13.90 -37.25
C PHE A 20 2.85 13.48 -35.78
N GLY A 21 3.72 12.53 -35.38
CA GLY A 21 3.94 12.15 -33.99
C GLY A 21 4.47 13.29 -33.13
N PHE A 22 5.40 14.08 -33.65
CA PHE A 22 5.96 15.23 -32.95
C PHE A 22 4.93 16.37 -32.82
N ALA A 23 4.15 16.65 -33.87
CA ALA A 23 3.08 17.63 -33.84
C ALA A 23 1.95 17.23 -32.88
N THR A 24 1.61 15.94 -32.80
CA THR A 24 0.64 15.43 -31.83
C THR A 24 1.16 15.51 -30.39
N LEU A 25 2.45 15.25 -30.16
CA LEU A 25 3.09 15.47 -28.86
C LEU A 25 3.11 16.96 -28.46
N LEU A 26 3.38 17.86 -29.40
CA LEU A 26 3.34 19.31 -29.15
C LEU A 26 1.92 19.86 -28.94
N ARG A 27 0.90 19.17 -29.45
CA ARG A 27 -0.51 19.45 -29.18
C ARG A 27 -1.04 18.77 -27.92
N LEU A 28 -0.26 17.91 -27.28
CA LEU A 28 -0.63 17.37 -25.98
C LEU A 28 -0.66 18.56 -25.02
N PRO A 29 -1.85 18.93 -24.49
CA PRO A 29 -1.92 20.04 -23.55
C PRO A 29 -1.04 19.65 -22.36
N GLY A 30 0.02 20.42 -22.13
CA GLY A 30 0.77 20.43 -20.88
C GLY A 30 -0.07 20.98 -19.72
N ASN A 31 -1.37 20.67 -19.70
CA ASN A 31 -2.27 20.93 -18.59
C ASN A 31 -1.91 19.96 -17.45
N LEU A 32 -0.74 20.17 -16.87
CA LEU A 32 -0.69 20.27 -15.43
C LEU A 32 -1.66 21.39 -15.10
N THR A 33 -2.91 21.02 -14.82
CA THR A 33 -3.76 21.89 -14.01
C THR A 33 -2.86 22.36 -12.87
N PRO A 34 -2.67 23.68 -12.65
CA PRO A 34 -1.98 24.12 -11.47
C PRO A 34 -2.79 23.51 -10.34
N LEU A 35 -2.19 22.52 -9.67
CA LEU A 35 -2.84 21.76 -8.62
C LEU A 35 -3.38 22.81 -7.67
N GLY A 36 -4.71 22.88 -7.60
CA GLY A 36 -5.44 23.98 -7.01
C GLY A 36 -4.77 24.40 -5.71
N ASP A 37 -4.42 25.69 -5.67
CA ASP A 37 -3.78 26.40 -4.57
C ASP A 37 -3.72 25.59 -3.27
N PHE A 38 -2.58 24.93 -3.01
CA PHE A 38 -2.39 24.05 -1.85
C PHE A 38 -2.74 24.77 -0.53
N ASN A 39 -2.59 26.10 -0.51
CA ASN A 39 -2.94 26.94 0.63
C ASN A 39 -4.46 26.95 0.90
N SER A 40 -5.31 26.84 -0.13
CA SER A 40 -6.77 26.84 0.03
C SER A 40 -7.34 25.53 0.59
N TYR A 41 -6.69 24.38 0.31
CA TYR A 41 -7.03 23.11 0.95
C TYR A 41 -6.49 23.03 2.39
N PHE A 42 -5.30 23.59 2.62
CA PHE A 42 -4.68 23.64 3.95
C PHE A 42 -5.41 24.61 4.91
N ASP A 43 -5.90 25.74 4.40
CA ASP A 43 -6.72 26.70 5.16
C ASP A 43 -8.12 26.13 5.50
N GLY A 44 -8.72 25.34 4.59
CA GLY A 44 -9.96 24.61 4.86
C GLY A 44 -9.83 23.46 5.87
N LEU A 45 -8.61 22.95 6.12
CA LEU A 45 -8.30 21.95 7.15
C LEU A 45 -7.87 22.59 8.47
N SER A 46 -7.34 23.81 8.45
CA SER A 46 -6.95 24.58 9.64
C SER A 46 -8.11 24.75 10.63
N GLY A 47 -9.35 24.86 10.14
CA GLY A 47 -10.57 24.94 10.96
C GLY A 47 -11.33 23.62 11.16
N LYS A 48 -10.96 22.52 10.46
CA LYS A 48 -11.71 21.27 10.48
C LYS A 48 -10.98 20.24 11.34
N GLN A 49 -11.48 20.03 12.56
CA GLN A 49 -10.95 19.00 13.46
C GLN A 49 -10.81 17.67 12.73
N PHE A 50 -9.56 17.20 12.57
CA PHE A 50 -9.26 15.95 11.90
C PHE A 50 -9.64 14.78 12.81
N ASN A 51 -10.68 14.04 12.43
CA ASN A 51 -11.13 12.87 13.19
C ASN A 51 -10.24 11.66 12.92
N TRP A 52 -9.24 11.46 13.79
CA TRP A 52 -8.29 10.34 13.74
C TRP A 52 -8.93 8.96 13.90
N SER A 53 -10.11 8.87 14.52
CA SER A 53 -10.82 7.59 14.74
C SER A 53 -11.29 6.93 13.45
N ARG A 54 -11.18 7.61 12.30
CA ARG A 54 -11.46 7.06 10.97
C ARG A 54 -10.27 6.34 10.33
N PHE A 55 -9.09 6.40 10.94
CA PHE A 55 -7.85 5.87 10.38
C PHE A 55 -7.25 4.82 11.30
N ALA A 56 -6.58 3.83 10.69
CA ALA A 56 -5.85 2.81 11.43
C ALA A 56 -4.61 2.34 10.68
N TYR A 57 -3.52 2.09 11.41
CA TYR A 57 -2.39 1.31 10.94
C TYR A 57 -2.70 -0.17 11.15
N THR A 58 -2.67 -0.95 10.07
CA THR A 58 -3.04 -2.37 10.11
C THR A 58 -1.83 -3.25 9.80
N GLN A 59 -1.60 -4.23 10.67
CA GLN A 59 -0.59 -5.27 10.48
C GLN A 59 -1.26 -6.62 10.26
N TYR A 60 -0.66 -7.44 9.38
CA TYR A 60 -1.10 -8.79 9.07
C TYR A 60 0.01 -9.77 9.47
N ALA A 61 -0.24 -10.60 10.48
CA ALA A 61 0.78 -11.46 11.07
C ALA A 61 0.32 -12.91 11.16
N THR A 62 0.63 -13.70 10.14
CA THR A 62 0.19 -15.10 10.03
C THR A 62 1.07 -16.11 10.78
N ASP A 63 2.21 -15.67 11.30
CA ASP A 63 3.10 -16.48 12.11
C ASP A 63 3.78 -15.65 13.20
N ARG A 64 4.57 -16.31 14.04
CA ARG A 64 5.29 -15.69 15.16
C ARG A 64 6.30 -14.63 14.70
N SER A 65 7.01 -14.85 13.59
CA SER A 65 8.01 -13.91 13.09
C SER A 65 7.34 -12.60 12.64
N TYR A 66 6.21 -12.70 11.93
CA TYR A 66 5.43 -11.54 11.54
C TYR A 66 4.75 -10.86 12.74
N LEU A 67 4.38 -11.60 13.79
CA LEU A 67 3.90 -11.01 15.05
C LEU A 67 4.99 -10.12 15.67
N CYS A 68 6.20 -10.66 15.84
CA CYS A 68 7.33 -9.90 16.37
C CYS A 68 7.61 -8.64 15.55
N ASN A 69 7.69 -8.76 14.22
CA ASN A 69 7.87 -7.61 13.34
C ASN A 69 6.77 -6.56 13.54
N SER A 70 5.51 -7.00 13.66
CA SER A 70 4.37 -6.11 13.87
C SER A 70 4.47 -5.37 15.21
N LEU A 71 4.94 -6.03 16.27
CA LEU A 71 5.17 -5.38 17.56
C LEU A 71 6.27 -4.31 17.49
N MET A 72 7.33 -4.52 16.70
CA MET A 72 8.36 -3.50 16.48
C MET A 72 7.77 -2.26 15.81
N ILE A 73 6.87 -2.44 14.83
CA ILE A 73 6.19 -1.32 14.16
C ILE A 73 5.24 -0.59 15.12
N PHE A 74 4.48 -1.32 15.94
CA PHE A 74 3.58 -0.70 16.91
C PHE A 74 4.33 0.05 18.03
N GLU A 75 5.49 -0.45 18.45
CA GLU A 75 6.40 0.30 19.34
C GLU A 75 6.80 1.63 18.71
N ALA A 76 7.25 1.61 17.45
CA ALA A 76 7.68 2.84 16.77
C ALA A 76 6.52 3.84 16.63
N LEU A 77 5.32 3.36 16.30
CA LEU A 77 4.12 4.19 16.21
C LEU A 77 3.73 4.79 17.57
N GLN A 78 3.87 4.02 18.66
CA GLN A 78 3.68 4.51 20.02
C GLN A 78 4.68 5.61 20.34
N ARG A 79 5.97 5.36 20.09
CA ARG A 79 7.06 6.30 20.34
C ARG A 79 6.92 7.61 19.56
N LEU A 80 6.38 7.54 18.34
CA LEU A 80 6.12 8.70 17.48
C LEU A 80 4.79 9.42 17.80
N GLY A 81 4.01 8.94 18.78
CA GLY A 81 2.75 9.59 19.16
C GLY A 81 1.67 9.50 18.09
N SER A 82 1.65 8.40 17.31
CA SER A 82 0.64 8.19 16.27
C SER A 82 -0.77 8.22 16.86
N LYS A 83 -1.63 9.04 16.27
CA LYS A 83 -3.01 9.30 16.71
C LYS A 83 -4.04 8.34 16.11
N ALA A 84 -3.71 7.72 14.97
CA ALA A 84 -4.60 6.75 14.34
C ALA A 84 -4.63 5.45 15.15
N ASP A 85 -5.73 4.71 15.03
CA ASP A 85 -5.87 3.42 15.67
C ASP A 85 -4.82 2.42 15.16
N ARG A 86 -4.63 1.35 15.92
CA ARG A 86 -3.71 0.26 15.54
C ARG A 86 -4.50 -1.04 15.51
N LEU A 87 -4.36 -1.80 14.43
CA LEU A 87 -5.09 -3.03 14.19
C LEU A 87 -4.10 -4.14 13.85
N LEU A 88 -4.26 -5.31 14.46
CA LEU A 88 -3.45 -6.49 14.16
C LEU A 88 -4.37 -7.65 13.79
N MET A 89 -4.23 -8.12 12.55
CA MET A 89 -4.87 -9.31 12.04
C MET A 89 -3.97 -10.51 12.29
N TYR A 90 -4.50 -11.54 12.95
CA TYR A 90 -3.73 -12.71 13.39
C TYR A 90 -4.54 -14.02 13.21
N PRO A 91 -3.88 -15.18 13.05
CA PRO A 91 -4.54 -16.47 12.90
C PRO A 91 -5.45 -16.81 14.07
N HIS A 92 -6.66 -17.30 13.79
CA HIS A 92 -7.62 -17.70 14.84
C HIS A 92 -7.10 -18.80 15.77
N ASN A 93 -6.10 -19.58 15.34
CA ASN A 93 -5.51 -20.66 16.14
C ASN A 93 -4.53 -20.12 17.21
N PHE A 94 -4.16 -18.85 17.18
CA PHE A 94 -3.42 -18.23 18.28
C PHE A 94 -4.40 -17.81 19.37
N LEU A 95 -4.43 -18.57 20.46
CA LEU A 95 -5.40 -18.36 21.53
C LEU A 95 -5.06 -17.09 22.31
N LEU A 96 -6.05 -16.22 22.53
CA LEU A 96 -5.92 -15.01 23.37
C LEU A 96 -6.24 -15.27 24.85
N SER A 97 -6.28 -16.53 25.28
CA SER A 97 -6.59 -16.87 26.67
C SER A 97 -5.55 -16.27 27.60
N GLU A 98 -5.99 -15.65 28.70
CA GLU A 98 -5.09 -15.11 29.71
C GLU A 98 -4.23 -16.21 30.37
N ASN A 99 -4.72 -17.45 30.35
CA ASN A 99 -4.02 -18.63 30.88
C ASN A 99 -3.07 -19.27 29.86
N ASP A 100 -3.09 -18.84 28.59
CA ASP A 100 -2.18 -19.39 27.59
C ASP A 100 -0.77 -18.78 27.74
N VAL A 101 0.20 -19.66 27.94
CA VAL A 101 1.62 -19.32 28.10
C VAL A 101 2.40 -19.35 26.79
N SER A 102 1.74 -19.65 25.66
CA SER A 102 2.35 -19.65 24.34
C SER A 102 2.97 -18.29 24.02
N PRO A 103 4.10 -18.26 23.29
CA PRO A 103 4.71 -17.01 22.87
C PRO A 103 3.76 -16.12 22.07
N GLU A 104 2.92 -16.70 21.21
CA GLU A 104 1.91 -16.01 20.43
C GLU A 104 0.89 -15.29 21.33
N ALA A 105 0.31 -16.00 22.30
CA ALA A 105 -0.64 -15.43 23.25
C ALA A 105 0.00 -14.28 24.04
N ARG A 106 1.25 -14.43 24.48
CA ARG A 106 1.99 -13.39 25.19
C ARG A 106 2.23 -12.16 24.31
N LEU A 107 2.64 -12.34 23.06
CA LEU A 107 2.88 -11.23 22.12
C LEU A 107 1.58 -10.49 21.77
N LEU A 108 0.49 -11.22 21.55
CA LEU A 108 -0.81 -10.63 21.26
C LEU A 108 -1.33 -9.81 22.44
N ARG A 109 -1.26 -10.36 23.66
CA ARG A 109 -1.60 -9.62 24.89
C ARG A 109 -0.71 -8.40 25.07
N PHE A 110 0.59 -8.53 24.85
CA PHE A 110 1.52 -7.41 24.91
C PHE A 110 1.14 -6.29 23.92
N ALA A 111 0.80 -6.62 22.67
CA ALA A 111 0.36 -5.64 21.68
C ALA A 111 -0.93 -4.92 22.11
N ARG A 112 -1.92 -5.67 22.63
CA ARG A 112 -3.17 -5.13 23.18
C ARG A 112 -2.89 -4.18 24.35
N ASP A 113 -2.13 -4.65 25.33
CA ASP A 113 -2.01 -3.99 26.64
C ASP A 113 -1.01 -2.83 26.62
N LYS A 114 0.08 -2.93 25.86
CA LYS A 114 1.11 -1.89 25.80
C LYS A 114 0.91 -0.88 24.69
N TYR A 115 0.37 -1.30 23.55
CA TYR A 115 0.27 -0.46 22.36
C TYR A 115 -1.17 -0.16 21.94
N ALA A 116 -2.16 -0.54 22.75
CA ALA A 116 -3.58 -0.34 22.48
C ALA A 116 -4.00 -0.89 21.10
N VAL A 117 -3.38 -1.99 20.67
CA VAL A 117 -3.64 -2.61 19.38
C VAL A 117 -4.97 -3.36 19.45
N LYS A 118 -5.86 -3.08 18.51
CA LYS A 118 -7.10 -3.82 18.30
C LYS A 118 -6.77 -5.15 17.62
N LEU A 119 -7.05 -6.26 18.29
CA LEU A 119 -6.77 -7.60 17.77
C LEU A 119 -7.96 -8.10 16.95
N LYS A 120 -7.70 -8.63 15.74
CA LYS A 120 -8.71 -9.24 14.86
C LYS A 120 -8.28 -10.63 14.40
N PRO A 121 -8.92 -11.70 14.90
CA PRO A 121 -8.63 -13.04 14.41
C PRO A 121 -9.09 -13.18 12.96
N ILE A 122 -8.35 -13.98 12.19
CA ILE A 122 -8.63 -14.30 10.80
C ILE A 122 -8.39 -15.77 10.50
N GLU A 123 -9.02 -16.26 9.44
CA GLU A 123 -8.67 -17.53 8.81
C GLU A 123 -7.54 -17.31 7.81
N VAL A 124 -6.42 -18.01 8.02
CA VAL A 124 -5.30 -17.96 7.08
C VAL A 124 -5.55 -18.98 6.00
N MET A 125 -5.81 -18.51 4.78
CA MET A 125 -5.78 -19.39 3.62
C MET A 125 -4.32 -19.62 3.22
N MET A 126 -3.72 -20.69 3.75
CA MET A 126 -2.46 -21.19 3.21
C MET A 126 -2.75 -21.70 1.80
N LYS A 127 -2.25 -21.01 0.77
CA LYS A 127 -2.23 -21.57 -0.58
C LYS A 127 -1.22 -22.70 -0.54
N ASP A 128 -1.70 -23.94 -0.66
CA ASP A 128 -0.85 -25.11 -0.87
C ASP A 128 0.07 -24.81 -2.04
N GLY A 129 1.33 -24.50 -1.73
CA GLY A 129 2.40 -24.44 -2.70
C GLY A 129 2.64 -25.88 -3.12
N GLY A 130 2.02 -26.30 -4.22
CA GLY A 130 2.10 -27.65 -4.78
C GLY A 130 3.55 -28.07 -5.06
N GLY A 131 4.23 -28.53 -4.01
CA GLY A 131 5.43 -29.33 -4.10
C GLY A 131 4.99 -30.79 -4.16
N GLY A 132 4.82 -31.29 -5.38
CA GLY A 132 4.52 -32.70 -5.61
C GLY A 132 5.55 -33.59 -4.90
N LYS A 133 5.08 -34.39 -3.94
CA LYS A 133 5.77 -35.61 -3.54
C LYS A 133 5.07 -36.76 -4.25
N SER A 134 5.71 -37.26 -5.31
CA SER A 134 5.47 -38.61 -5.80
C SER A 134 5.95 -39.56 -4.72
N SER A 135 5.01 -40.35 -4.18
CA SER A 135 5.36 -41.67 -3.67
C SER A 135 5.60 -42.62 -4.83
#